data_AF-A0A0R2DG26-F1
#
_entry.id   AF-A0A0R2DG26-F1
#
_cell.length_a   1.000
_cell.length_b   1.000
_cell.length_c   1.000
_cell.angle_alpha   90.00
_cell.angle_beta   90.00
_cell.angle_gamma   90.00
#
_symmetry.space_group_name_H-M   'P 1'
#
loop_
_entity.id
_entity.type
_entity.pdbx_description
1 polymer ?
#
loop_
_entity_poly.entity_id
_entity_poly.type
_entity_poly.pdbx_seq_one_letter_code
_entity_poly.pdbx_strand_id
1 'polypeptide(L)'
;MKLLAVSAISLGVMGATVVPASASATTMPKSIRGNFYAYQGHHKWTKLSISAHKASIKYPGEKIFKLTPKAKNKAHRLSYKKSNGFFTLNSKNKNAASSLFPEGDMKLASRKIGKKHYKVIRGYQGGYRFDFIKGKKVAHYYSHIAD
;
A
#
# COMPACT_ATOMS: atom_id res chain seq x y z
N MET A 1 60.30 30.31 12.93
CA MET A 1 59.71 29.27 12.05
C MET A 1 58.62 29.96 11.21
N LYS A 2 58.92 30.26 9.95
CA LYS A 2 58.43 29.57 8.73
C LYS A 2 56.91 29.69 8.50
N LEU A 3 56.58 30.34 7.38
CA LEU A 3 55.26 30.45 6.71
C LEU A 3 54.53 29.11 6.61
N LEU A 4 53.20 29.16 6.52
CA LEU A 4 52.47 28.65 5.35
C LEU A 4 51.07 29.27 5.27
N ALA A 5 50.88 30.08 4.24
CA ALA A 5 49.58 30.39 3.68
C ALA A 5 49.08 29.18 2.89
N VAL A 6 47.80 28.82 3.02
CA VAL A 6 47.09 28.07 1.98
C VAL A 6 45.72 28.69 1.77
N SER A 7 45.55 29.09 0.52
CA SER A 7 44.41 29.71 -0.12
C SER A 7 43.20 28.79 -0.32
N ALA A 8 42.05 29.44 -0.34
CA ALA A 8 40.68 29.03 -0.64
C ALA A 8 40.45 27.81 -1.57
N ILE A 9 39.38 27.06 -1.26
CA ILE A 9 38.50 26.49 -2.30
C ILE A 9 37.06 26.87 -1.96
N SER A 10 36.56 27.89 -2.65
CA SER A 10 35.14 28.10 -2.86
C SER A 10 34.64 27.09 -3.90
N LEU A 11 33.80 26.15 -3.49
CA LEU A 11 32.96 25.36 -4.41
C LEU A 11 31.51 25.72 -4.13
N GLY A 12 31.03 26.69 -4.89
CA GLY A 12 29.61 26.96 -5.01
C GLY A 12 28.90 25.73 -5.56
N VAL A 13 27.85 25.29 -4.88
CA VAL A 13 26.81 24.46 -5.49
C VAL A 13 25.53 25.25 -5.41
N MET A 14 25.32 26.08 -6.44
CA MET A 14 24.00 26.61 -6.76
C MET A 14 23.08 25.45 -7.10
N GLY A 15 21.86 25.45 -6.56
CA GLY A 15 20.73 24.76 -7.16
C GLY A 15 20.74 23.24 -7.09
N ALA A 16 21.00 22.64 -5.92
CA ALA A 16 20.55 21.27 -5.69
C ALA A 16 19.02 21.28 -5.51
N THR A 17 18.26 21.26 -6.62
CA THR A 17 16.89 20.76 -6.57
C THR A 17 16.95 19.39 -5.91
N VAL A 18 16.46 19.31 -4.68
CA VAL A 18 16.31 18.05 -3.96
C VAL A 18 15.30 17.25 -4.78
N VAL A 19 15.75 16.46 -5.73
CA VAL A 19 14.89 15.47 -6.39
C VAL A 19 14.65 14.44 -5.29
N PRO A 20 13.45 14.34 -4.70
CA PRO A 20 13.19 13.29 -3.75
C PRO A 20 13.39 11.98 -4.51
N ALA A 21 14.43 11.23 -4.15
CA ALA A 21 14.64 9.89 -4.63
C ALA A 21 13.39 9.09 -4.27
N SER A 22 12.51 8.91 -5.25
CA SER A 22 11.28 8.14 -5.08
C SER A 22 11.71 6.68 -5.00
N ALA A 23 12.07 6.25 -3.78
CA ALA A 23 12.42 4.88 -3.50
C ALA A 23 11.25 4.01 -3.95
N SER A 24 11.46 3.31 -5.06
CA SER A 24 10.60 2.22 -5.50
C SER A 24 10.70 1.13 -4.44
N ALA A 25 9.97 1.29 -3.33
CA ALA A 25 10.06 0.41 -2.20
C ALA A 25 9.46 -0.94 -2.59
N THR A 26 10.31 -1.84 -3.08
CA THR A 26 10.06 -3.27 -3.24
C THR A 26 9.82 -3.97 -1.90
N THR A 27 9.91 -3.19 -0.81
CA THR A 27 9.69 -3.60 0.57
C THR A 27 8.52 -2.82 1.16
N MET A 28 7.45 -3.51 1.56
CA MET A 28 6.28 -2.88 2.18
C MET A 28 6.59 -2.41 3.61
N PRO A 29 6.08 -1.25 4.07
CA PRO A 29 6.24 -0.81 5.45
C PRO A 29 5.68 -1.81 6.47
N LYS A 30 6.36 -2.01 7.61
CA LYS A 30 5.92 -2.96 8.66
C LYS A 30 4.50 -2.67 9.16
N SER A 31 4.08 -1.41 9.18
CA SER A 31 2.77 -0.96 9.68
C SER A 31 1.58 -1.55 8.93
N ILE A 32 1.72 -1.79 7.62
CA ILE A 32 0.65 -2.32 6.76
C ILE A 32 0.75 -3.83 6.52
N ARG A 33 1.79 -4.49 7.04
CA ARG A 33 1.96 -5.95 6.88
C ARG A 33 0.93 -6.72 7.70
N GLY A 34 0.52 -7.86 7.19
CA GLY A 34 -0.40 -8.80 7.84
C GLY A 34 -1.41 -9.43 6.89
N ASN A 35 -2.29 -10.24 7.46
CA ASN A 35 -3.47 -10.76 6.79
C ASN A 35 -4.69 -9.95 7.22
N PHE A 36 -5.50 -9.56 6.25
CA PHE A 36 -6.71 -8.78 6.44
C PHE A 36 -7.87 -9.45 5.70
N TYR A 37 -9.07 -9.33 6.25
CA TYR A 37 -10.25 -10.02 5.76
C TYR A 37 -11.42 -9.06 5.60
N ALA A 38 -12.05 -9.07 4.43
CA ALA A 38 -13.31 -8.37 4.18
C ALA A 38 -14.41 -9.40 3.93
N TYR A 39 -15.58 -9.23 4.56
CA TYR A 39 -16.71 -10.14 4.39
C TYR A 39 -17.36 -9.96 3.02
N GLN A 40 -17.73 -11.07 2.38
CA GLN A 40 -18.36 -11.10 1.05
C GLN A 40 -19.71 -11.85 1.08
N GLY A 41 -20.29 -12.05 2.28
CA GLY A 41 -21.55 -12.78 2.43
C GLY A 41 -21.34 -14.28 2.51
N HIS A 42 -22.39 -15.02 2.87
CA HIS A 42 -22.41 -16.49 2.87
C HIS A 42 -21.19 -17.16 3.53
N HIS A 43 -20.70 -16.59 4.64
CA HIS A 43 -19.48 -17.07 5.33
C HIS A 43 -18.26 -17.15 4.40
N LYS A 44 -18.13 -16.19 3.48
CA LYS A 44 -16.98 -16.02 2.59
C LYS A 44 -16.28 -14.70 2.88
N TRP A 45 -14.96 -14.69 2.69
CA TRP A 45 -14.12 -13.52 2.94
C TRP A 45 -13.11 -13.34 1.83
N THR A 46 -12.95 -12.10 1.36
CA THR A 46 -11.77 -11.70 0.60
C THR A 46 -10.58 -11.63 1.56
N LYS A 47 -9.48 -12.28 1.19
CA LYS A 47 -8.23 -12.23 1.98
C LYS A 47 -7.23 -11.33 1.27
N LEU A 48 -6.83 -10.26 1.96
CA LEU A 48 -5.70 -9.40 1.59
C LEU A 48 -4.50 -9.79 2.46
N SER A 49 -3.37 -10.11 1.84
CA SER A 49 -2.13 -10.48 2.53
C SER A 49 -1.00 -9.59 2.06
N ILE A 50 -0.34 -8.92 2.99
CA ILE A 50 0.77 -8.00 2.74
C ILE A 50 1.97 -8.45 3.56
N SER A 51 3.05 -8.84 2.90
CA SER A 51 4.34 -9.14 3.49
C SER A 51 5.38 -8.13 3.02
N ALA A 52 6.64 -8.28 3.45
CA ALA A 52 7.72 -7.40 3.04
C ALA A 52 7.84 -7.31 1.51
N HIS A 53 7.83 -8.45 0.81
CA HIS A 53 8.14 -8.53 -0.62
C HIS A 53 7.01 -9.16 -1.43
N LYS A 54 5.79 -9.13 -0.92
CA LYS A 54 4.63 -9.67 -1.63
C LYS A 54 3.36 -9.02 -1.11
N ALA A 55 2.45 -8.70 -2.02
CA ALA A 55 1.06 -8.46 -1.69
C ALA A 55 0.19 -9.44 -2.48
N SER A 56 -0.93 -9.87 -1.91
CA SER A 56 -1.87 -10.72 -2.63
C SER A 56 -3.29 -10.51 -2.14
N ILE A 57 -4.23 -10.67 -3.05
CA ILE A 57 -5.66 -10.61 -2.76
C ILE A 57 -6.31 -11.87 -3.32
N LYS A 58 -7.23 -12.46 -2.55
CA LYS A 58 -8.02 -13.62 -2.95
C LYS A 58 -9.48 -13.31 -2.70
N TYR A 59 -10.26 -13.13 -3.77
CA TYR A 59 -11.71 -13.11 -3.68
C TYR A 59 -12.26 -14.54 -3.60
N PRO A 60 -13.41 -14.75 -2.95
CA PRO A 60 -14.08 -16.05 -2.96
C PRO A 60 -14.41 -16.48 -4.39
N GLY A 61 -14.09 -17.73 -4.76
CA GLY A 61 -14.33 -18.25 -6.12
C GLY A 61 -13.25 -17.89 -7.15
N GLU A 62 -12.33 -16.98 -6.83
CA GLU A 62 -11.29 -16.53 -7.76
C GLU A 62 -9.89 -17.07 -7.44
N LYS A 63 -9.02 -17.04 -8.46
CA LYS A 63 -7.59 -17.31 -8.32
C LYS A 63 -6.92 -16.19 -7.51
N ILE A 64 -5.89 -16.55 -6.75
CA ILE A 64 -5.14 -15.57 -5.96
C ILE A 64 -4.35 -14.65 -6.88
N PHE A 65 -4.64 -13.36 -6.82
CA PHE A 65 -3.84 -12.35 -7.48
C PHE A 65 -2.67 -11.94 -6.59
N LYS A 66 -1.47 -11.89 -7.16
CA LYS A 66 -0.22 -11.66 -6.42
C LYS A 66 0.59 -10.55 -7.09
N LEU A 67 1.18 -9.72 -6.25
CA LEU A 67 2.18 -8.73 -6.60
C LEU A 67 3.53 -9.14 -6.01
N THR A 68 4.57 -9.18 -6.85
CA THR A 68 5.95 -9.48 -6.42
C THR A 68 6.93 -8.47 -7.01
N PRO A 69 8.06 -8.16 -6.35
CA PRO A 69 9.03 -7.17 -6.82
C PRO A 69 9.61 -7.45 -8.20
N LYS A 70 9.79 -8.74 -8.53
CA LYS A 70 10.48 -9.21 -9.75
C LYS A 70 9.52 -9.64 -10.87
N ALA A 71 8.22 -9.35 -10.76
CA ALA A 71 7.27 -9.68 -11.83
C ALA A 71 7.64 -8.95 -13.13
N LYS A 72 7.70 -9.69 -14.24
CA LYS A 72 7.96 -9.14 -15.59
C LYS A 72 6.84 -8.20 -16.03
N ASN A 73 5.59 -8.61 -15.81
CA ASN A 73 4.43 -7.77 -16.09
C ASN A 73 4.26 -6.70 -15.00
N LYS A 74 4.20 -5.43 -15.42
CA LYS A 74 4.03 -4.27 -14.53
C LYS A 74 2.74 -4.35 -13.72
N ALA A 75 1.66 -4.94 -14.26
CA ALA A 75 0.40 -5.13 -13.54
C ALA A 75 0.52 -6.09 -12.35
N HIS A 76 1.52 -6.98 -12.35
CA HIS A 76 1.82 -7.90 -11.26
C HIS A 76 3.02 -7.47 -10.40
N ARG A 77 3.56 -6.27 -10.63
CA ARG A 77 4.79 -5.83 -9.98
C ARG A 77 4.49 -5.06 -8.70
N LEU A 78 4.99 -5.59 -7.58
CA LEU A 78 4.87 -4.93 -6.30
C LEU A 78 5.55 -3.56 -6.34
N SER A 79 4.79 -2.52 -6.05
CA SER A 79 5.28 -1.15 -6.01
C SER A 79 4.44 -0.33 -5.05
N TYR A 80 5.06 0.07 -3.94
CA TYR A 80 4.40 0.86 -2.91
C TYR A 80 4.60 2.36 -3.16
N LYS A 81 3.49 3.09 -3.16
CA LYS A 81 3.47 4.56 -3.14
C LYS A 81 2.49 4.99 -2.07
N LYS A 82 2.86 5.99 -1.27
CA LYS A 82 1.99 6.62 -0.27
C LYS A 82 1.82 8.10 -0.62
N SER A 83 0.60 8.60 -0.60
CA SER A 83 0.26 10.01 -0.85
C SER A 83 -0.91 10.42 0.03
N ASN A 84 -0.83 11.53 0.76
CA ASN A 84 -1.91 12.10 1.58
C ASN A 84 -2.64 11.10 2.50
N GLY A 85 -1.91 10.13 3.07
CA GLY A 85 -2.46 9.09 3.95
C GLY A 85 -3.06 7.87 3.24
N PHE A 86 -3.16 7.91 1.91
CA PHE A 86 -3.51 6.78 1.04
C PHE A 86 -2.25 6.09 0.52
N PHE A 87 -2.38 4.84 0.11
CA PHE A 87 -1.32 4.05 -0.47
C PHE A 87 -1.82 3.08 -1.53
N THR A 88 -0.97 2.83 -2.52
CA THR A 88 -1.18 1.85 -3.59
C THR A 88 -0.12 0.77 -3.46
N LEU A 89 -0.48 -0.50 -3.69
CA LEU A 89 0.47 -1.63 -3.70
C LEU A 89 0.98 -1.97 -5.11
N ASN A 90 0.38 -1.35 -6.14
CA ASN A 90 0.66 -1.53 -7.55
C ASN A 90 0.84 -0.18 -8.27
N SER A 91 1.62 0.73 -7.68
CA SER A 91 1.75 2.11 -8.15
C SER A 91 2.33 2.27 -9.56
N LYS A 92 2.92 1.20 -10.14
CA LYS A 92 3.49 1.19 -11.50
C LYS A 92 2.52 0.65 -12.56
N ASN A 93 1.30 0.27 -12.18
CA ASN A 93 0.27 -0.10 -13.13
C ASN A 93 -0.30 1.14 -13.81
N LYS A 94 -0.34 1.13 -15.15
CA LYS A 94 -0.90 2.23 -15.95
C LYS A 94 -2.43 2.17 -16.06
N ASN A 95 -3.01 0.99 -15.82
CA ASN A 95 -4.45 0.77 -15.91
C ASN A 95 -4.97 0.28 -14.55
N ALA A 96 -5.48 1.19 -13.72
CA ALA A 96 -5.98 0.85 -12.40
C ALA A 96 -7.07 -0.24 -12.43
N ALA A 97 -7.93 -0.24 -13.47
CA ALA A 97 -8.99 -1.23 -13.65
C ALA A 97 -8.48 -2.67 -13.89
N SER A 98 -7.21 -2.83 -14.28
CA SER A 98 -6.58 -4.16 -14.39
C SER A 98 -6.03 -4.70 -13.06
N SER A 99 -6.08 -3.90 -11.99
CA SER A 99 -5.67 -4.30 -10.65
C SER A 99 -6.86 -4.88 -9.89
N LEU A 100 -6.69 -6.08 -9.32
CA LEU A 100 -7.69 -6.65 -8.40
C LEU A 100 -7.65 -6.03 -6.99
N PHE A 101 -6.70 -5.14 -6.72
CA PHE A 101 -6.69 -4.32 -5.51
C PHE A 101 -7.59 -3.09 -5.69
N PRO A 102 -8.14 -2.51 -4.60
CA PRO A 102 -9.01 -1.34 -4.66
C PRO A 102 -8.42 -0.22 -5.54
N GLU A 103 -9.22 0.29 -6.46
CA GLU A 103 -8.80 1.24 -7.51
C GLU A 103 -8.52 2.64 -6.96
N GLY A 104 -9.32 3.10 -6.00
CA GLY A 104 -9.23 4.42 -5.37
C GLY A 104 -8.20 4.47 -4.23
N ASP A 105 -7.12 3.71 -4.34
CA ASP A 105 -6.12 3.51 -3.31
C ASP A 105 -6.64 2.84 -2.02
N MET A 106 -5.74 2.66 -1.07
CA MET A 106 -6.01 2.09 0.25
C MET A 106 -5.56 3.04 1.35
N LYS A 107 -6.23 3.04 2.50
CA LYS A 107 -5.86 3.82 3.68
C LYS A 107 -5.72 2.91 4.89
N LEU A 108 -4.66 3.10 5.67
CA LEU A 108 -4.54 2.45 6.97
C LEU A 108 -5.45 3.19 7.96
N ALA A 109 -6.37 2.46 8.60
CA ALA A 109 -7.32 3.03 9.54
C ALA A 109 -7.54 2.09 10.75
N SER A 110 -8.45 2.51 11.64
CA SER A 110 -8.88 1.74 12.80
C SER A 110 -10.41 1.62 12.77
N ARG A 111 -10.94 0.43 13.06
CA ARG A 111 -12.38 0.18 13.18
C ARG A 111 -12.67 -0.43 14.54
N LYS A 112 -13.64 0.14 15.26
CA LYS A 112 -14.20 -0.47 16.46
C LYS A 112 -15.22 -1.55 16.05
N ILE A 113 -15.04 -2.77 16.55
CA ILE A 113 -15.94 -3.91 16.32
C ILE A 113 -16.28 -4.49 17.69
N GLY A 114 -17.52 -4.32 18.12
CA GLY A 114 -17.93 -4.55 19.51
C GLY A 114 -17.09 -3.69 20.46
N LYS A 115 -16.40 -4.34 21.41
CA LYS A 115 -15.57 -3.67 22.43
C LYS A 115 -14.09 -3.52 22.03
N LYS A 116 -13.67 -3.98 20.83
CA LYS A 116 -12.25 -4.01 20.43
C LYS A 116 -12.00 -3.12 19.21
N HIS A 117 -10.85 -2.46 19.18
CA HIS A 117 -10.35 -1.75 18.02
C HIS A 117 -9.45 -2.66 17.19
N TYR A 118 -9.73 -2.72 15.89
CA TYR A 118 -8.95 -3.48 14.93
C TYR A 118 -8.27 -2.53 13.96
N LYS A 119 -7.00 -2.82 13.62
CA LYS A 119 -6.34 -2.21 12.48
C LYS A 119 -7.03 -2.70 11.21
N VAL A 120 -7.36 -1.78 10.32
CA VAL A 120 -8.01 -2.10 9.05
C VAL A 120 -7.23 -1.47 7.90
N ILE A 121 -7.30 -2.11 6.74
CA ILE A 121 -7.01 -1.46 5.47
C ILE A 121 -8.34 -1.12 4.83
N ARG A 122 -8.61 0.16 4.65
CA ARG A 122 -9.78 0.65 3.95
C ARG A 122 -9.46 0.75 2.47
N GLY A 123 -10.17 0.01 1.63
CA GLY A 123 -10.11 0.14 0.18
C GLY A 123 -11.22 1.04 -0.35
N TYR A 124 -10.96 1.74 -1.44
CA TYR A 124 -11.95 2.54 -2.16
C TYR A 124 -12.12 1.99 -3.58
N GLN A 125 -13.35 1.73 -4.02
CA GLN A 125 -13.66 1.16 -5.33
C GLN A 125 -15.07 1.56 -5.75
N GLY A 126 -15.24 2.07 -6.98
CA GLY A 126 -16.56 2.35 -7.57
C GLY A 126 -17.47 3.27 -6.72
N GLY A 127 -16.90 4.27 -6.02
CA GLY A 127 -17.66 5.16 -5.14
C GLY A 127 -18.00 4.58 -3.76
N TYR A 128 -17.52 3.37 -3.45
CA TYR A 128 -17.67 2.75 -2.13
C TYR A 128 -16.33 2.62 -1.41
N ARG A 129 -16.39 2.60 -0.08
CA ARG A 129 -15.28 2.22 0.80
C ARG A 129 -15.61 0.93 1.53
N PHE A 130 -14.62 0.08 1.75
CA PHE A 130 -14.77 -1.16 2.51
C PHE A 130 -13.54 -1.48 3.33
N ASP A 131 -13.73 -2.10 4.49
CA ASP A 131 -12.65 -2.37 5.43
C ASP A 131 -12.21 -3.84 5.41
N PHE A 132 -10.93 -4.07 5.16
CA PHE A 132 -10.26 -5.33 5.41
C PHE A 132 -9.73 -5.36 6.86
N ILE A 133 -10.26 -6.26 7.68
CA ILE A 133 -9.96 -6.34 9.12
C ILE A 133 -8.74 -7.21 9.37
N LYS A 134 -7.75 -6.67 10.09
CA LYS A 134 -6.50 -7.38 10.39
C LYS A 134 -6.76 -8.58 11.30
N GLY A 135 -6.35 -9.76 10.85
CA GLY A 135 -6.28 -10.99 11.65
C GLY A 135 -7.62 -11.61 12.07
N LYS A 136 -8.76 -10.95 11.79
CA LYS A 136 -10.08 -11.43 12.22
C LYS A 136 -11.03 -11.52 11.03
N LYS A 137 -11.67 -12.67 10.89
CA LYS A 137 -12.85 -12.86 10.03
C LYS A 137 -14.08 -12.41 10.81
N VAL A 138 -14.72 -11.36 10.36
CA VAL A 138 -16.00 -10.87 10.91
C VAL A 138 -17.07 -11.12 9.87
N ALA A 139 -18.20 -11.70 10.25
CA ALA A 139 -19.33 -11.98 9.36
C ALA A 139 -20.26 -10.76 9.26
N HIS A 140 -19.70 -9.60 8.95
CA HIS A 140 -20.45 -8.35 8.80
C HIS A 140 -19.84 -7.50 7.69
N TYR A 141 -20.69 -6.87 6.88
CA TYR A 141 -20.27 -5.99 5.81
C TYR A 141 -19.91 -4.62 6.37
N TYR A 142 -18.64 -4.26 6.30
CA TYR A 142 -18.16 -2.92 6.65
C TYR A 142 -17.89 -2.12 5.37
N SER A 143 -18.94 -1.88 4.60
CA SER A 143 -18.93 -1.12 3.35
C SER A 143 -19.89 0.06 3.43
N HIS A 144 -19.46 1.23 2.95
CA HIS A 144 -20.28 2.45 2.90
C HIS A 144 -19.99 3.21 1.60
N ILE A 145 -20.84 4.16 1.23
CA ILE A 145 -20.51 5.16 0.21
C ILE A 145 -19.23 5.89 0.65
N ALA A 146 -18.32 6.12 -0.29
CA ALA A 146 -17.10 6.89 -0.05
C ALA A 146 -17.49 8.37 0.03
N ASP A 147 -17.06 9.02 1.11
CA ASP A 147 -17.24 10.48 1.32
C ASP A 147 -16.24 11.27 0.45
#